data_AF-A0A6H1RHG4-F1
#
_entry.id   AF-A0A6H1RHG4-F1
#
_cell.length_a   1.000
_cell.length_b   1.000
_cell.length_c   1.000
_cell.angle_alpha   90.00
_cell.angle_beta   90.00
_cell.angle_gamma   90.00
#
_symmetry.space_group_name_H-M   'P 1'
#
loop_
_entity.id
_entity.type
_entity.pdbx_description
1 polymer ?
#
loop_
_entity_poly.entity_id
_entity_poly.type
_entity_poly.pdbx_seq_one_letter_code
_entity_poly.pdbx_strand_id
1 'polypeptide(L)'
;MTLSVFWPPAEHAKLVARWPHLVAEVGATWDEHRQLVERHCALVTRAGHGVNQTPGNVADFEAFLRDNGVRKPSAEDLLAYPDLRTGPAMIPWPPARGATCWCGSGRKYKQCCRPHGLGSLD
;
A
#
# COMPACT_ATOMS: atom_id res chain seq x y z
N MET A 1 -16.06 3.08 0.52
CA MET A 1 -14.99 2.09 0.78
C MET A 1 -13.81 2.46 -0.09
N THR A 2 -12.63 2.58 0.49
CA THR A 2 -11.40 3.05 -0.17
C THR A 2 -10.45 1.87 -0.33
N LEU A 3 -9.73 1.81 -1.45
CA LEU A 3 -8.71 0.80 -1.71
C LEU A 3 -7.33 1.42 -1.54
N SER A 4 -6.45 0.78 -0.79
CA SER A 4 -5.06 1.19 -0.58
C SER A 4 -4.11 0.12 -1.12
N VAL A 5 -3.12 0.53 -1.91
CA VAL A 5 -2.10 -0.39 -2.43
C VAL A 5 -0.97 -0.56 -1.44
N PHE A 6 -0.62 -1.80 -1.19
CA PHE A 6 0.57 -2.21 -0.46
C PHE A 6 1.51 -2.95 -1.41
N TRP A 7 2.71 -2.44 -1.66
CA TRP A 7 3.70 -3.12 -2.51
C TRP A 7 4.50 -4.15 -1.72
N PRO A 8 4.33 -5.47 -1.80
CA PRO A 8 5.12 -6.42 -1.00
C PRO A 8 6.64 -6.19 -1.11
N PRO A 9 7.48 -6.63 -0.14
CA PRO A 9 8.89 -6.23 -0.07
C PRO A 9 9.67 -6.41 -1.38
N ALA A 10 9.46 -7.53 -2.08
CA ALA A 10 10.10 -7.80 -3.37
C ALA A 10 9.60 -6.87 -4.48
N GLU A 11 8.32 -6.52 -4.48
CA GLU A 11 7.70 -5.62 -5.45
C GLU A 11 8.07 -4.16 -5.16
N HIS A 12 8.15 -3.74 -3.90
CA HIS A 12 8.66 -2.41 -3.53
C HIS A 12 10.11 -2.21 -3.99
N ALA A 13 10.97 -3.22 -3.78
CA ALA A 13 12.35 -3.16 -4.25
C ALA A 13 12.44 -3.01 -5.78
N LYS A 14 11.61 -3.76 -6.53
CA LYS A 14 11.51 -3.62 -8.00
C LYS A 14 11.01 -2.23 -8.39
N LEU A 15 9.94 -1.75 -7.75
CA LEU A 15 9.32 -0.45 -8.03
C LEU A 15 10.31 0.69 -7.85
N VAL A 16 11.02 0.73 -6.71
CA VAL A 16 12.01 1.76 -6.40
C VAL A 16 13.24 1.67 -7.31
N ALA A 17 13.72 0.45 -7.63
CA ALA A 17 14.82 0.28 -8.56
C ALA A 17 14.45 0.75 -9.98
N ARG A 18 13.21 0.52 -10.40
CA ARG A 18 12.70 0.88 -11.73
C ARG A 18 12.39 2.37 -11.86
N TRP A 19 11.79 2.96 -10.83
CA TRP A 19 11.37 4.36 -10.78
C TRP A 19 11.83 5.04 -9.48
N PRO A 20 13.13 5.36 -9.36
CA PRO A 20 13.68 5.98 -8.15
C PRO A 20 13.03 7.31 -7.79
N HIS A 21 12.44 8.04 -8.74
CA HIS A 21 11.76 9.29 -8.47
C HIS A 21 10.43 9.12 -7.70
N LEU A 22 9.89 7.90 -7.60
CA LEU A 22 8.67 7.61 -6.84
C LEU A 22 8.91 7.36 -5.36
N VAL A 23 10.16 7.30 -4.89
CA VAL A 23 10.48 7.05 -3.46
C VAL A 23 9.84 8.06 -2.51
N ALA A 24 9.55 9.28 -2.97
CA ALA A 24 8.82 10.26 -2.18
C ALA A 24 7.38 9.83 -1.85
N GLU A 25 6.76 9.03 -2.72
CA GLU A 25 5.38 8.57 -2.61
C GLU A 25 5.29 7.19 -1.92
N VAL A 26 6.22 6.30 -2.20
CA VAL A 26 6.20 4.90 -1.72
C VAL A 26 7.24 4.61 -0.64
N GLY A 27 7.99 5.62 -0.17
CA GLY A 27 9.10 5.45 0.76
C GLY A 27 10.37 4.93 0.08
N ALA A 28 11.53 5.43 0.53
CA ALA A 28 12.84 5.02 0.03
C ALA A 28 13.25 3.64 0.52
N THR A 29 12.72 3.23 1.68
CA THR A 29 12.94 1.90 2.26
C THR A 29 11.64 1.15 2.44
N TRP A 30 11.75 -0.17 2.56
CA TRP A 30 10.59 -1.01 2.82
C TRP A 30 9.92 -0.69 4.17
N ASP A 31 10.71 -0.26 5.15
CA ASP A 31 10.16 0.14 6.45
C ASP A 31 9.30 1.41 6.32
N GLU A 32 9.81 2.43 5.63
CA GLU A 32 9.09 3.67 5.34
C GLU A 32 7.79 3.41 4.59
N HIS A 33 7.81 2.56 3.55
CA HIS A 33 6.60 2.19 2.81
C HIS A 33 5.50 1.68 3.74
N ARG A 34 5.85 0.76 4.64
CA ARG A 34 4.87 0.18 5.57
C ARG A 34 4.29 1.23 6.52
N GLN A 35 5.11 2.18 6.97
CA GLN A 35 4.65 3.27 7.81
C GLN A 35 3.71 4.21 7.05
N LEU A 36 4.05 4.57 5.81
CA LEU A 36 3.23 5.41 4.95
C LEU A 36 1.86 4.79 4.67
N VAL A 37 1.82 3.51 4.30
CA VAL A 37 0.56 2.79 4.05
C VAL A 37 -0.29 2.68 5.31
N GLU A 38 0.30 2.32 6.46
CA GLU A 38 -0.44 2.25 7.73
C GLU A 38 -1.06 3.61 8.08
N ARG A 39 -0.26 4.68 8.00
CA ARG A 39 -0.69 6.03 8.32
C ARG A 39 -1.79 6.51 7.37
N HIS A 40 -1.66 6.24 6.07
CA HIS A 40 -2.69 6.55 5.08
C HIS A 40 -4.01 5.86 5.44
N CYS A 41 -3.99 4.55 5.67
CA CYS A 41 -5.19 3.80 6.03
C CYS A 41 -5.84 4.34 7.32
N ALA A 42 -5.03 4.65 8.34
CA ALA A 42 -5.51 5.23 9.58
C ALA A 42 -6.17 6.61 9.40
N LEU A 43 -5.59 7.46 8.55
CA LEU A 43 -6.18 8.77 8.21
C LEU A 43 -7.52 8.62 7.48
N VAL A 44 -7.60 7.70 6.51
CA VAL A 44 -8.84 7.44 5.76
C VAL A 44 -9.95 6.92 6.68
N THR A 45 -9.64 6.00 7.59
CA THR A 45 -10.62 5.53 8.57
C THR A 45 -11.01 6.59 9.59
N ARG A 46 -10.07 7.43 10.03
CA ARG A 46 -10.39 8.59 10.89
C ARG A 46 -11.33 9.58 10.20
N ALA A 47 -11.27 9.70 8.88
CA ALA A 47 -12.20 10.49 8.09
C ALA A 47 -13.57 9.81 7.88
N GLY A 48 -13.82 8.63 8.46
CA GLY A 48 -15.10 7.93 8.41
C GLY A 48 -15.24 6.93 7.25
N HIS A 49 -14.15 6.61 6.55
CA HIS A 49 -14.19 5.68 5.40
C HIS A 49 -13.59 4.32 5.74
N GLY A 50 -14.28 3.24 5.37
CA GLY A 50 -13.72 1.88 5.42
C GLY A 50 -12.61 1.68 4.38
N VAL A 51 -11.57 0.93 4.74
CA VAL A 51 -10.39 0.69 3.90
C VAL A 51 -10.21 -0.81 3.63
N ASN A 52 -9.97 -1.17 2.38
CA ASN A 52 -9.38 -2.45 2.02
C ASN A 52 -7.97 -2.21 1.49
N GLN A 53 -7.09 -3.16 1.70
CA GLN A 53 -5.76 -3.19 1.11
C GLN A 53 -5.69 -4.20 -0.02
N THR A 54 -4.81 -3.95 -0.98
CA THR A 54 -4.52 -4.88 -2.07
C THR A 54 -3.02 -4.92 -2.35
N PRO A 55 -2.43 -6.10 -2.60
CA PRO A 55 -1.02 -6.19 -2.93
C PRO A 55 -0.76 -5.62 -4.33
N GLY A 56 0.18 -4.69 -4.43
CA GLY A 56 0.68 -4.22 -5.71
C GLY A 56 1.62 -5.23 -6.35
N ASN A 57 1.62 -5.26 -7.68
CA ASN A 57 2.51 -6.08 -8.50
C ASN A 57 3.11 -5.19 -9.60
N VAL A 58 4.44 -5.14 -9.70
CA VAL A 58 5.12 -4.23 -10.63
C VAL A 58 4.83 -4.57 -12.08
N ALA A 59 4.69 -5.85 -12.44
CA ALA A 59 4.35 -6.24 -13.79
C ALA A 59 2.92 -5.81 -14.18
N ASP A 60 1.96 -5.94 -13.24
CA ASP A 60 0.59 -5.47 -13.46
C ASP A 60 0.54 -3.94 -13.55
N PHE A 61 1.35 -3.24 -12.75
CA PHE A 61 1.48 -1.80 -12.84
C PHE A 61 2.13 -1.35 -14.14
N GLU A 62 3.18 -2.03 -14.63
CA GLU A 62 3.76 -1.77 -15.95
C GLU A 62 2.74 -2.00 -17.07
N ALA A 63 1.92 -3.04 -16.96
CA ALA A 63 0.83 -3.27 -17.89
C ALA A 63 -0.20 -2.13 -17.85
N PHE A 64 -0.63 -1.73 -16.67
CA PHE A 64 -1.51 -0.58 -16.46
C PHE A 64 -0.94 0.71 -17.08
N LEU A 65 0.33 1.02 -16.82
CA LEU A 65 0.99 2.22 -17.36
C LEU A 65 1.05 2.19 -18.89
N ARG A 66 1.40 1.04 -19.47
CA ARG A 66 1.44 0.86 -20.94
C ARG A 66 0.07 1.06 -21.56
N ASP A 67 -0.97 0.45 -20.97
CA ASP A 67 -2.34 0.52 -21.48
C ASP A 67 -2.90 1.96 -21.40
N ASN A 68 -2.39 2.78 -20.48
CA ASN A 68 -2.71 4.21 -20.36
C ASN A 68 -1.72 5.15 -21.07
N GLY A 69 -0.73 4.61 -21.81
CA GLY A 69 0.26 5.41 -22.54
C GLY A 69 1.24 6.19 -21.66
N VAL A 70 1.38 5.83 -20.38
CA VAL A 70 2.21 6.52 -19.40
C VAL A 70 3.66 6.03 -19.49
N ARG A 71 4.58 6.96 -19.77
CA ARG A 71 6.03 6.67 -19.88
C ARG A 71 6.81 7.01 -18.63
N LYS A 72 6.35 7.99 -17.86
CA LYS A 72 6.96 8.44 -16.61
C LYS A 72 5.87 8.47 -15.55
N PRO A 73 5.74 7.41 -14.71
CA PRO A 73 4.68 7.34 -13.73
C PRO A 73 4.84 8.42 -12.65
N SER A 74 3.72 8.80 -12.07
CA SER A 74 3.55 9.82 -11.05
C SER A 74 2.78 9.27 -9.85
N ALA A 75 2.56 10.11 -8.83
CA ALA A 75 1.70 9.79 -7.70
C ALA A 75 0.26 9.48 -8.14
N GLU A 76 -0.25 10.16 -9.17
CA GLU A 76 -1.60 9.95 -9.69
C GLU A 76 -1.74 8.55 -10.30
N ASP A 77 -0.72 8.06 -11.01
CA ASP A 77 -0.72 6.71 -11.57
C ASP A 77 -0.71 5.63 -10.48
N LEU A 78 0.02 5.86 -9.38
CA LEU A 78 0.03 4.96 -8.23
C LEU A 78 -1.33 4.90 -7.52
N LEU A 79 -2.09 6.01 -7.52
CA LEU A 79 -3.43 6.09 -6.95
C LEU A 79 -4.50 5.51 -7.88
N ALA A 80 -4.32 5.66 -9.19
CA ALA A 80 -5.20 5.09 -10.21
C ALA A 80 -5.03 3.56 -10.33
N TYR A 81 -3.86 3.03 -9.98
CA TYR A 81 -3.64 1.61 -9.78
C TYR A 81 -4.12 1.19 -8.37
N PRO A 82 -4.89 0.11 -8.23
CA PRO A 82 -5.20 -0.89 -9.25
C PRO A 82 -6.49 -0.58 -10.02
N ASP A 83 -6.55 -1.05 -11.27
CA ASP A 83 -7.78 -1.02 -12.08
C ASP A 83 -8.88 -1.86 -11.40
N LEU A 84 -9.87 -1.20 -10.80
CA LEU A 84 -10.99 -1.85 -10.10
C LEU A 84 -11.80 -2.79 -11.00
N ARG A 85 -11.72 -2.63 -12.33
CA ARG A 85 -12.35 -3.55 -13.30
C ARG A 85 -11.72 -4.94 -13.28
N THR A 86 -10.47 -5.07 -12.86
CA THR A 86 -9.79 -6.37 -12.75
C THR A 86 -10.16 -7.14 -11.49
N GLY A 87 -10.92 -6.53 -10.57
CA GLY A 87 -11.36 -7.17 -9.33
C GLY A 87 -10.18 -7.60 -8.45
N PRO A 88 -9.31 -6.66 -8.03
CA PRO A 88 -8.11 -6.98 -7.29
C PRO A 88 -8.42 -7.67 -5.95
N ALA A 89 -7.49 -8.50 -5.48
CA ALA A 89 -7.63 -9.14 -4.18
C ALA A 89 -7.69 -8.07 -3.07
N MET A 90 -8.76 -8.09 -2.27
CA MET A 90 -9.00 -7.14 -1.20
C MET A 90 -8.85 -7.81 0.17
N ILE A 91 -8.01 -7.20 1.02
CA ILE A 91 -7.77 -7.60 2.40
C ILE A 91 -8.38 -6.52 3.30
N PRO A 92 -9.33 -6.85 4.19
CA PRO A 92 -9.90 -5.87 5.11
C PRO A 92 -8.84 -5.21 6.00
N TRP A 93 -8.92 -3.88 6.13
CA TRP A 93 -8.11 -3.10 7.06
C TRP A 93 -9.04 -2.27 7.99
N PRO A 94 -8.74 -2.17 9.30
CA PRO A 94 -7.59 -2.73 9.98
C PRO A 94 -7.75 -4.23 10.27
N PRO A 95 -6.65 -5.02 10.25
CA PRO A 95 -6.68 -6.36 10.80
C PRO A 95 -7.06 -6.36 12.29
N ALA A 96 -7.59 -7.48 12.77
CA ALA A 96 -7.76 -7.67 14.22
C ALA A 96 -6.41 -7.55 14.93
N ARG A 97 -6.37 -6.94 16.13
CA ARG A 97 -5.11 -6.67 16.87
C ARG A 97 -4.21 -7.90 17.04
N GLY A 98 -4.81 -9.08 17.23
CA GLY A 98 -4.09 -10.34 17.41
C GLY A 98 -3.74 -11.09 16.12
N ALA A 99 -4.29 -10.70 14.98
CA ALA A 99 -4.05 -11.33 13.68
C ALA A 99 -2.62 -11.08 13.18
N THR A 100 -2.17 -11.87 12.21
CA THR A 100 -0.92 -11.65 11.50
C THR A 100 -0.93 -10.28 10.82
N CYS A 101 0.19 -9.57 10.85
CA CYS A 101 0.31 -8.26 10.23
C CYS A 101 0.22 -8.35 8.71
N TRP A 102 -0.51 -7.41 8.10
CA TRP A 102 -0.71 -7.31 6.64
C TRP A 102 0.60 -7.20 5.85
N CYS A 103 1.69 -6.73 6.46
CA CYS A 103 2.98 -6.58 5.80
C CYS A 103 3.75 -7.88 5.54
N GLY A 104 3.21 -9.03 5.97
CA GLY A 104 3.84 -10.34 5.75
C GLY A 104 4.96 -10.67 6.74
N SER A 105 5.17 -9.88 7.80
CA SER A 105 6.25 -10.11 8.78
C SER A 105 6.07 -11.34 9.68
N GLY A 106 4.90 -12.00 9.65
CA GLY A 106 4.53 -13.08 10.58
C GLY A 106 4.23 -12.62 12.01
N ARG A 107 4.54 -11.37 12.38
CA ARG A 107 4.28 -10.82 13.70
C ARG A 107 2.80 -10.45 13.86
N LYS A 108 2.32 -10.41 15.11
CA LYS A 108 0.96 -9.90 15.42
C LYS A 108 0.84 -8.44 15.01
N TYR A 109 -0.27 -8.06 14.40
CA TYR A 109 -0.53 -6.71 13.91
C TYR A 109 -0.32 -5.64 14.99
N LYS A 110 -0.80 -5.88 16.22
CA LYS A 110 -0.60 -4.97 17.37
C LYS A 110 0.86 -4.72 17.74
N GLN A 111 1.78 -5.60 17.33
CA GLN A 111 3.23 -5.53 17.61
C GLN A 111 4.04 -5.17 16.35
N CYS A 112 3.40 -4.93 15.20
CA CYS A 112 4.07 -4.72 13.93
C CYS A 112 3.64 -3.40 13.29
N CYS A 113 2.73 -3.39 12.30
CA CYS A 113 2.37 -2.13 11.62
C CYS A 113 1.49 -1.20 12.47
N ARG A 114 0.60 -1.73 13.33
CA ARG A 114 -0.39 -0.91 14.08
C ARG A 114 0.19 0.34 14.78
N PRO A 115 1.35 0.28 15.47
CA PRO A 115 1.92 1.45 16.13
C PRO A 115 2.34 2.60 15.19
N HIS A 116 2.56 2.32 13.90
CA HIS A 116 3.03 3.30 12.91
C HIS A 116 1.90 4.12 12.28
N GLY A 117 0.63 3.88 12.63
CA GLY A 117 -0.50 4.65 12.11
C GLY A 117 -0.56 6.07 12.68
N LEU A 118 -1.53 6.32 13.55
CA LEU A 118 -1.64 7.55 14.33
C LEU A 118 -1.58 7.12 15.81
N GLY A 119 -0.50 7.46 16.52
CA GLY A 119 -0.18 6.95 17.86
C GLY A 119 -1.38 6.80 18.81
N SER A 120 -1.38 5.66 19.54
CA SER A 120 -2.35 5.22 20.57
C SER A 120 -3.84 5.34 20.19
N LEU A 121 -4.31 4.32 19.47
CA LEU A 121 -5.66 3.77 19.68
C LEU A 121 -5.68 3.10 21.07
N ASP A 122 -5.80 3.92 22.11
CA ASP A 122 -6.40 3.55 23.40
C ASP A 122 -7.85 4.03 23.42
#